data_AF-A0A5J5R0X1-F1
#
_entry.id   AF-A0A5J5R0X1-F1
#
_cell.length_a   1.000
_cell.length_b   1.000
_cell.length_c   1.000
_cell.angle_alpha   90.00
_cell.angle_beta   90.00
_cell.angle_gamma   90.00
#
_symmetry.space_group_name_H-M   'P 1'
#
loop_
_entity.id
_entity.type
_entity.pdbx_description
1 polymer ?
#
loop_
_entity_poly.entity_id
_entity_poly.type
_entity_poly.pdbx_seq_one_letter_code
_entity_poly.pdbx_strand_id
1 'polypeptide(L)'
;MREIISVHIGQAGIQVGNSCWELYCLEHEIHPDGTMPSDTSVGVAHDAFNTFFSETGSGKHVPRAVFVDLEPTVIDEVRTGPYRQLFHPEQLISGKEDAANNFARGHYTIGKEIVDLCLDRVRKLADNCTGLQGFMVFNAVGGGTGSGLGSLLLERLSVDYGKKSKLGFTIYPSPQVSTAVVEPYNSVLSTHSLLEHTDVAVLLDNEAIYDICRRSLDIERPTYTNLNRLISQIISSLTTSLRFDGAINVDITEFQTNLVPYPRIHFMLSSYAPVISAEKAYHEQLSVPEITNAVFEPSSMMAKCDPRHGKYMACCLMYRGDVVPKDVNAAVATIKTKRTVQFVDWCPTGFKCGINYQPPTVVPGGDLAKVQRAVCMISNNTAVAEVFARIDHKFDLMYSKRAFVHWYVGEGMEEGEFSEAREDLAALEKDYEEVGAEGGDAEEEGEEY
;
A
#
# COMPACT_ATOMS: atom_id res chain seq x y z
N MET A 1 5.17 -2.56 -23.81
CA MET A 1 4.84 -1.64 -22.72
C MET A 1 5.01 -2.38 -21.40
N ARG A 2 4.80 -1.70 -20.28
CA ARG A 2 5.20 -2.17 -18.95
C ARG A 2 3.96 -2.19 -18.05
N GLU A 3 2.90 -2.88 -18.48
CA GLU A 3 1.55 -2.78 -17.91
C GLU A 3 1.45 -3.36 -16.48
N ILE A 4 0.53 -2.82 -15.69
CA ILE A 4 0.25 -3.25 -14.31
C ILE A 4 -1.25 -3.42 -14.15
N ILE A 5 -1.66 -4.48 -13.44
CA ILE A 5 -3.06 -4.74 -13.11
C ILE A 5 -3.26 -4.45 -11.62
N SER A 6 -4.24 -3.59 -11.30
CA SER A 6 -4.63 -3.31 -9.92
C SER A 6 -5.80 -4.20 -9.49
N VAL A 7 -5.68 -4.90 -8.37
CA VAL A 7 -6.73 -5.77 -7.81
C VAL A 7 -7.15 -5.21 -6.46
N HIS A 8 -8.41 -4.79 -6.37
CA HIS A 8 -9.00 -4.15 -5.19
C HIS A 8 -9.97 -5.12 -4.51
N ILE A 9 -9.67 -5.52 -3.27
CA ILE A 9 -10.33 -6.65 -2.61
C ILE A 9 -11.01 -6.19 -1.32
N GLY A 10 -12.32 -6.43 -1.24
CA GLY A 10 -13.18 -6.05 -0.12
C GLY A 10 -13.38 -4.55 0.01
N GLN A 11 -14.30 -4.16 0.92
CA GLN A 11 -14.67 -2.76 1.15
C GLN A 11 -13.50 -1.78 1.19
N ALA A 12 -12.50 -2.04 2.05
CA ALA A 12 -11.39 -1.11 2.25
C ALA A 12 -10.51 -0.98 0.99
N GLY A 13 -10.19 -2.09 0.33
CA GLY A 13 -9.44 -2.09 -0.92
C GLY A 13 -10.18 -1.34 -2.03
N ILE A 14 -11.49 -1.56 -2.16
CA ILE A 14 -12.33 -0.90 -3.17
C ILE A 14 -12.44 0.60 -2.93
N GLN A 15 -12.67 1.03 -1.68
CA GLN A 15 -12.81 2.44 -1.35
C GLN A 15 -11.49 3.21 -1.55
N VAL A 16 -10.35 2.62 -1.18
CA VAL A 16 -9.03 3.18 -1.51
C VAL A 16 -8.82 3.21 -3.02
N GLY A 17 -9.16 2.11 -3.71
CA GLY A 17 -9.11 2.01 -5.17
C GLY A 17 -9.88 3.14 -5.87
N ASN A 18 -11.10 3.44 -5.43
CA ASN A 18 -11.89 4.54 -5.96
C ASN A 18 -11.18 5.89 -5.81
N SER A 19 -10.62 6.18 -4.63
CA SER A 19 -9.85 7.41 -4.39
C SER A 19 -8.55 7.47 -5.20
N CYS A 20 -7.90 6.33 -5.44
CA CYS A 20 -6.71 6.22 -6.31
C CYS A 20 -7.05 6.51 -7.77
N TRP A 21 -8.09 5.87 -8.32
CA TRP A 21 -8.47 6.04 -9.72
C TRP A 21 -9.06 7.42 -10.01
N GLU A 22 -9.80 8.01 -9.07
CA GLU A 22 -10.20 9.42 -9.14
C GLU A 22 -8.96 10.32 -9.31
N LEU A 23 -7.95 10.13 -8.46
CA LEU A 23 -6.72 10.90 -8.51
C LEU A 23 -5.91 10.64 -9.80
N TYR A 24 -5.81 9.39 -10.25
CA TYR A 24 -5.14 9.06 -11.51
C TYR A 24 -5.82 9.73 -12.70
N CYS A 25 -7.16 9.72 -12.76
CA CYS A 25 -7.90 10.42 -13.80
C CYS A 25 -7.61 11.92 -13.78
N LEU A 26 -7.57 12.55 -12.60
CA LEU A 26 -7.25 13.97 -12.48
C LEU A 26 -5.81 14.29 -12.89
N GLU A 27 -4.85 13.44 -12.56
CA GLU A 27 -3.44 13.62 -12.93
C GLU A 27 -3.18 13.45 -14.43
N HIS A 28 -3.97 12.61 -15.11
CA HIS A 28 -3.86 12.37 -16.55
C HIS A 28 -4.91 13.12 -17.38
N GLU A 29 -5.70 14.01 -16.77
CA GLU A 29 -6.78 14.77 -17.43
C GLU A 29 -7.83 13.88 -18.13
N ILE A 30 -8.05 12.67 -17.59
CA ILE A 30 -9.08 11.74 -18.07
C ILE A 30 -10.41 12.08 -17.40
N HIS A 31 -11.43 12.30 -18.21
CA HIS A 31 -12.78 12.55 -17.71
C HIS A 31 -13.42 11.29 -17.11
N PRO A 32 -14.46 11.42 -16.26
CA PRO A 32 -15.11 10.27 -15.63
C PRO A 32 -15.76 9.27 -16.60
N ASP A 33 -15.98 9.67 -17.87
CA ASP A 33 -16.46 8.80 -18.95
C ASP A 33 -15.33 8.03 -19.67
N GLY A 34 -14.07 8.29 -19.30
CA GLY A 34 -12.86 7.72 -19.88
C GLY A 34 -12.36 8.45 -21.12
N THR A 35 -12.96 9.58 -21.50
CA THR A 35 -12.44 10.40 -22.62
C THR A 35 -11.28 11.27 -22.15
N MET A 36 -10.32 11.49 -23.06
CA MET A 36 -9.16 12.35 -22.82
C MET A 36 -9.05 13.35 -23.98
N PRO A 37 -9.61 14.57 -23.85
CA PRO A 37 -9.63 15.55 -24.95
C PRO A 37 -8.25 16.03 -25.40
N SER A 38 -7.24 15.91 -24.52
CA SER A 38 -5.85 16.25 -24.79
C SER A 38 -5.10 15.18 -25.60
N ASP A 39 -5.63 13.95 -25.68
CA ASP A 39 -5.03 12.90 -26.49
C ASP A 39 -5.37 13.09 -27.97
N THR A 40 -4.36 13.48 -28.74
CA THR A 40 -4.45 13.66 -30.20
C THR A 40 -3.99 12.41 -30.97
N SER A 41 -3.65 11.34 -30.25
CA SER A 41 -2.91 10.19 -30.73
C SER A 41 -3.67 8.87 -30.59
N VAL A 42 -4.99 8.92 -30.81
CA VAL A 42 -5.88 7.74 -30.79
C VAL A 42 -5.28 6.57 -31.57
N GLY A 43 -4.95 5.48 -30.88
CA GLY A 43 -4.34 4.28 -31.47
C GLY A 43 -2.82 4.29 -31.65
N VAL A 44 -2.11 5.32 -31.16
CA VAL A 44 -0.65 5.39 -31.15
C VAL A 44 -0.16 5.15 -29.71
N ALA A 45 0.20 3.91 -29.41
CA ALA A 45 0.58 3.46 -28.07
C ALA A 45 1.96 3.97 -27.59
N HIS A 46 2.12 5.28 -27.44
CA HIS A 46 3.40 5.91 -27.05
C HIS A 46 3.42 6.51 -25.65
N ASP A 47 2.29 6.65 -24.96
CA ASP A 47 2.27 7.35 -23.67
C ASP A 47 2.45 6.43 -22.44
N ALA A 48 3.24 6.91 -21.48
CA ALA A 48 3.60 6.21 -20.24
C ALA A 48 2.39 5.81 -19.36
N PHE A 49 1.23 6.47 -19.52
CA PHE A 49 0.03 6.17 -18.74
C PHE A 49 -0.72 4.92 -19.23
N ASN A 50 -0.42 4.40 -20.42
CA ASN A 50 -0.94 3.11 -20.92
C ASN A 50 -0.51 1.91 -20.04
N THR A 51 0.44 2.15 -19.13
CA THR A 51 0.79 1.22 -18.05
C THR A 51 -0.42 0.88 -17.17
N PHE A 52 -1.28 1.86 -16.87
CA PHE A 52 -2.45 1.71 -15.99
C PHE A 52 -3.78 1.70 -16.74
N PHE A 53 -3.83 2.31 -17.93
CA PHE A 53 -5.03 2.36 -18.76
C PHE A 53 -4.88 1.52 -20.03
N SER A 54 -5.98 0.95 -20.52
CA SER A 54 -6.10 0.40 -21.86
C SER A 54 -6.96 1.33 -22.71
N GLU A 55 -6.49 1.64 -23.91
CA GLU A 55 -7.26 2.41 -24.88
C GLU A 55 -8.18 1.50 -25.69
N THR A 56 -9.44 1.91 -25.86
CA THR A 56 -10.41 1.27 -26.74
C THR A 56 -10.42 1.94 -28.11
N GLY A 57 -10.91 1.26 -29.15
CA GLY A 57 -11.01 1.84 -30.50
C GLY A 57 -11.89 3.09 -30.63
N SER A 58 -12.67 3.43 -29.60
CA SER A 58 -13.45 4.68 -29.51
C SER A 58 -12.69 5.83 -28.82
N GLY A 59 -11.40 5.67 -28.51
CA GLY A 59 -10.60 6.67 -27.78
C GLY A 59 -10.93 6.76 -26.29
N LYS A 60 -11.60 5.74 -25.74
CA LYS A 60 -11.91 5.67 -24.31
C LYS A 60 -10.83 4.90 -23.57
N HIS A 61 -10.33 5.50 -22.50
CA HIS A 61 -9.34 4.95 -21.58
C HIS A 61 -10.04 4.20 -20.45
N VAL A 62 -9.76 2.91 -20.34
CA VAL A 62 -10.34 2.01 -19.35
C VAL A 62 -9.24 1.57 -18.37
N PRO A 63 -9.42 1.70 -17.05
CA PRO A 63 -8.48 1.21 -16.05
C PRO A 63 -8.19 -0.28 -16.19
N ARG A 64 -6.93 -0.66 -16.01
CA ARG A 64 -6.49 -2.05 -15.80
C ARG A 64 -6.70 -2.44 -14.34
N ALA A 65 -7.97 -2.44 -13.93
CA ALA A 65 -8.38 -2.70 -12.56
C ALA A 65 -9.39 -3.83 -12.48
N VAL A 66 -9.37 -4.57 -11.37
CA VAL A 66 -10.42 -5.51 -10.97
C VAL A 66 -10.85 -5.14 -9.56
N PHE A 67 -12.15 -5.03 -9.33
CA PHE A 67 -12.75 -4.77 -8.02
C PHE A 67 -13.55 -6.01 -7.63
N VAL A 68 -13.26 -6.55 -6.46
CA VAL A 68 -13.87 -7.79 -5.98
C VAL A 68 -14.34 -7.61 -4.55
N ASP A 69 -15.61 -7.91 -4.31
CA ASP A 69 -16.16 -8.03 -2.97
C ASP A 69 -17.15 -9.20 -2.92
N LEU A 70 -17.31 -9.78 -1.74
CA LEU A 70 -18.26 -10.87 -1.50
C LEU A 70 -19.69 -10.34 -1.30
N GLU A 71 -19.83 -9.04 -1.04
CA GLU A 71 -21.10 -8.32 -0.95
C GLU A 71 -21.20 -7.21 -2.03
N PRO A 72 -22.39 -6.93 -2.61
CA PRO A 72 -22.50 -5.95 -3.68
C PRO A 72 -22.42 -4.48 -3.24
N THR A 73 -22.67 -4.15 -1.97
CA THR A 73 -22.93 -2.77 -1.50
C THR A 73 -21.87 -1.76 -1.96
N VAL A 74 -20.59 -2.02 -1.69
CA VAL A 74 -19.50 -1.09 -2.00
C VAL A 74 -19.21 -1.05 -3.51
N ILE A 75 -19.42 -2.15 -4.23
CA ILE A 75 -19.27 -2.20 -5.68
C ILE A 75 -20.40 -1.45 -6.37
N ASP A 76 -21.62 -1.51 -5.84
CA ASP A 76 -22.76 -0.79 -6.38
C ASP A 76 -22.59 0.74 -6.25
N GLU A 77 -21.89 1.22 -5.21
CA GLU A 77 -21.43 2.61 -5.13
C GLU A 77 -20.51 2.98 -6.30
N VAL A 78 -19.61 2.08 -6.73
CA VAL A 78 -18.76 2.31 -7.93
C VAL A 78 -19.61 2.32 -9.20
N ARG A 79 -20.56 1.39 -9.33
CA ARG A 79 -21.46 1.27 -10.49
C ARG A 79 -22.43 2.44 -10.63
N THR A 80 -22.71 3.16 -9.55
CA THR A 80 -23.65 4.29 -9.53
C THR A 80 -22.97 5.64 -9.33
N GLY A 81 -21.70 5.64 -8.93
CA GLY A 81 -20.91 6.82 -8.62
C GLY A 81 -20.47 7.63 -9.85
N PRO A 82 -19.66 8.69 -9.62
CA PRO A 82 -19.22 9.61 -10.67
C PRO A 82 -18.46 8.91 -11.81
N TYR A 83 -17.66 7.90 -11.47
CA TYR A 83 -16.82 7.13 -12.40
C TYR A 83 -17.48 5.84 -12.90
N ARG A 84 -18.81 5.72 -12.82
CA ARG A 84 -19.56 4.53 -13.27
C ARG A 84 -19.30 4.10 -14.72
N GLN A 85 -18.90 5.06 -15.57
CA GLN A 85 -18.60 4.80 -16.98
C GLN A 85 -17.13 4.48 -17.21
N LEU A 86 -16.24 4.69 -16.24
CA LEU A 86 -14.81 4.51 -16.41
C LEU A 86 -14.42 3.03 -16.50
N PHE A 87 -14.90 2.22 -15.56
CA PHE A 87 -14.54 0.82 -15.42
C PHE A 87 -15.33 -0.08 -16.38
N HIS A 88 -14.72 -1.19 -16.78
CA HIS A 88 -15.46 -2.22 -17.53
C HIS A 88 -16.41 -2.95 -16.56
N PRO A 89 -17.71 -3.11 -16.86
CA PRO A 89 -18.67 -3.72 -15.93
C PRO A 89 -18.28 -5.12 -15.45
N GLU A 90 -17.60 -5.89 -16.31
CA GLU A 90 -17.12 -7.23 -15.97
C GLU A 90 -15.90 -7.26 -15.02
N GLN A 91 -15.24 -6.12 -14.80
CA GLN A 91 -14.18 -5.97 -13.82
C GLN A 91 -14.72 -5.70 -12.41
N LEU A 92 -16.03 -5.42 -12.27
CA LEU A 92 -16.70 -5.12 -11.00
C LEU A 92 -17.45 -6.37 -10.52
N ILE A 93 -16.77 -7.20 -9.73
CA ILE A 93 -17.20 -8.54 -9.35
C ILE A 93 -17.76 -8.54 -7.93
N SER A 94 -19.07 -8.76 -7.80
CA SER A 94 -19.78 -8.81 -6.51
C SER A 94 -20.33 -10.20 -6.25
N GLY A 95 -20.10 -10.72 -5.04
CA GLY A 95 -20.80 -11.89 -4.50
C GLY A 95 -22.21 -11.54 -4.02
N LYS A 96 -22.80 -12.46 -3.25
CA LYS A 96 -24.15 -12.29 -2.65
C LYS A 96 -24.14 -12.30 -1.13
N GLU A 97 -23.09 -12.84 -0.53
CA GLU A 97 -23.00 -13.12 0.89
C GLU A 97 -21.61 -12.72 1.34
N ASP A 98 -21.52 -11.96 2.43
CA ASP A 98 -20.26 -11.44 2.92
C ASP A 98 -19.46 -12.49 3.71
N ALA A 99 -18.19 -12.17 3.96
CA ALA A 99 -17.34 -12.96 4.85
C ALA A 99 -17.61 -12.71 6.33
N ALA A 100 -18.48 -11.76 6.71
CA ALA A 100 -18.86 -11.45 8.09
C ALA A 100 -17.67 -11.30 9.06
N ASN A 101 -16.61 -10.62 8.62
CA ASN A 101 -15.34 -10.47 9.35
C ASN A 101 -14.65 -11.79 9.74
N ASN A 102 -14.87 -12.87 8.98
CA ASN A 102 -14.26 -14.17 9.20
C ASN A 102 -13.33 -14.53 8.04
N PHE A 103 -12.02 -14.62 8.31
CA PHE A 103 -11.02 -15.08 7.34
C PHE A 103 -11.41 -16.39 6.67
N ALA A 104 -11.86 -17.38 7.45
CA ALA A 104 -12.16 -18.71 6.93
C ALA A 104 -13.32 -18.68 5.92
N ARG A 105 -14.30 -17.79 6.09
CA ARG A 105 -15.36 -17.58 5.08
C ARG A 105 -14.81 -17.05 3.78
N GLY A 106 -13.96 -16.02 3.89
CA GLY A 106 -13.29 -15.42 2.74
C GLY A 106 -12.33 -16.37 2.03
N HIS A 107 -11.73 -17.32 2.73
CA HIS A 107 -10.69 -18.19 2.18
C HIS A 107 -11.21 -19.58 1.77
N TYR A 108 -12.01 -20.23 2.61
CA TYR A 108 -12.35 -21.65 2.48
C TYR A 108 -13.75 -21.93 1.95
N THR A 109 -14.74 -21.09 2.24
CA THR A 109 -16.14 -21.33 1.85
C THR A 109 -16.57 -20.37 0.75
N ILE A 110 -17.02 -19.17 1.10
CA ILE A 110 -17.61 -18.20 0.16
C ILE A 110 -16.60 -17.75 -0.89
N GLY A 111 -15.34 -17.49 -0.50
CA GLY A 111 -14.32 -17.05 -1.45
C GLY A 111 -14.01 -18.04 -2.56
N LYS A 112 -14.09 -19.35 -2.28
CA LYS A 112 -13.87 -20.39 -3.30
C LYS A 112 -14.92 -20.36 -4.41
N GLU A 113 -16.12 -19.89 -4.12
CA GLU A 113 -17.18 -19.78 -5.14
C GLU A 113 -16.89 -18.68 -6.17
N ILE A 114 -16.15 -17.63 -5.78
CA ILE A 114 -15.91 -16.46 -6.63
C ILE A 114 -14.50 -16.39 -7.20
N VAL A 115 -13.52 -17.09 -6.61
CA VAL A 115 -12.10 -16.98 -6.97
C VAL A 115 -11.84 -17.30 -8.44
N ASP A 116 -12.48 -18.34 -8.98
CA ASP A 116 -12.29 -18.73 -10.39
C ASP A 116 -12.80 -17.65 -11.36
N LEU A 117 -13.92 -17.01 -11.02
CA LEU A 117 -14.43 -15.87 -11.79
C LEU A 117 -13.44 -14.70 -11.74
N CYS A 118 -12.89 -14.40 -10.57
CA CYS A 118 -11.91 -13.32 -10.40
C CYS A 118 -10.64 -13.58 -11.21
N LEU A 119 -10.12 -14.80 -11.17
CA LEU A 119 -8.94 -15.22 -11.94
C LEU A 119 -9.20 -15.15 -13.45
N ASP A 120 -10.38 -15.55 -13.93
CA ASP A 120 -10.75 -15.39 -15.35
C ASP A 120 -10.75 -13.91 -15.78
N ARG A 121 -11.25 -13.01 -14.93
CA ARG A 121 -11.23 -11.57 -15.24
C ARG A 121 -9.82 -10.98 -15.22
N VAL A 122 -8.98 -11.39 -14.26
CA VAL A 122 -7.56 -11.00 -14.23
C VAL A 122 -6.83 -11.53 -15.46
N ARG A 123 -7.09 -12.79 -15.85
CA ARG A 123 -6.50 -13.41 -17.04
C ARG A 123 -6.84 -12.66 -18.31
N LYS A 124 -8.10 -12.28 -18.52
CA LYS A 124 -8.52 -11.45 -19.66
C LYS A 124 -7.78 -10.11 -19.73
N LEU A 125 -7.49 -9.49 -18.58
CA LEU A 125 -6.69 -8.26 -18.55
C LEU A 125 -5.22 -8.53 -18.85
N ALA A 126 -4.66 -9.61 -18.32
CA ALA A 126 -3.29 -10.02 -18.58
C ALA A 126 -3.05 -10.38 -20.06
N ASP A 127 -4.00 -11.05 -20.71
CA ASP A 127 -3.94 -11.38 -22.14
C ASP A 127 -3.98 -10.12 -23.02
N ASN A 128 -4.59 -9.04 -22.53
CA ASN A 128 -4.61 -7.72 -23.17
C ASN A 128 -3.34 -6.88 -22.88
N CYS A 129 -2.37 -7.41 -22.14
CA CYS A 129 -1.10 -6.74 -21.86
C CYS A 129 0.01 -7.28 -22.78
N THR A 130 0.83 -6.38 -23.32
CA THR A 130 2.00 -6.75 -24.13
C THR A 130 3.20 -7.17 -23.28
N GLY A 131 3.31 -6.63 -22.07
CA GLY A 131 4.42 -6.87 -21.14
C GLY A 131 4.01 -6.61 -19.70
N LEU A 132 3.08 -7.43 -19.18
CA LEU A 132 2.64 -7.36 -17.78
C LEU A 132 3.85 -7.44 -16.82
N GLN A 133 4.05 -6.41 -16.02
CA GLN A 133 5.08 -6.38 -14.97
C GLN A 133 4.63 -7.17 -13.74
N GLY A 134 3.40 -6.94 -13.30
CA GLY A 134 2.95 -7.40 -11.99
C GLY A 134 1.56 -6.93 -11.62
N PHE A 135 1.21 -7.20 -10.36
CA PHE A 135 -0.05 -6.88 -9.75
C PHE A 135 0.15 -5.89 -8.60
N MET A 136 -0.73 -4.90 -8.50
CA MET A 136 -0.90 -4.11 -7.30
C MET A 136 -2.14 -4.61 -6.57
N VAL A 137 -1.99 -5.11 -5.35
CA VAL A 137 -3.07 -5.71 -4.58
C VAL A 137 -3.42 -4.80 -3.42
N PHE A 138 -4.70 -4.43 -3.33
CA PHE A 138 -5.22 -3.53 -2.30
C PHE A 138 -6.22 -4.28 -1.45
N ASN A 139 -5.92 -4.45 -0.17
CA ASN A 139 -6.76 -5.19 0.75
C ASN A 139 -6.56 -4.71 2.20
N ALA A 140 -7.50 -5.06 3.07
CA ALA A 140 -7.36 -4.89 4.52
C ALA A 140 -7.14 -6.25 5.18
N VAL A 141 -6.17 -6.34 6.08
CA VAL A 141 -5.86 -7.59 6.80
C VAL A 141 -6.84 -7.88 7.93
N GLY A 142 -7.61 -6.89 8.39
CA GLY A 142 -8.58 -7.06 9.47
C GLY A 142 -9.96 -7.58 9.04
N GLY A 143 -10.38 -7.37 7.80
CA GLY A 143 -11.72 -7.73 7.31
C GLY A 143 -11.77 -9.14 6.72
N GLY A 144 -12.93 -9.82 6.72
CA GLY A 144 -13.04 -11.21 6.26
C GLY A 144 -12.74 -11.40 4.77
N THR A 145 -13.26 -10.51 3.91
CA THR A 145 -13.00 -10.55 2.46
C THR A 145 -11.56 -10.12 2.14
N GLY A 146 -11.12 -8.98 2.69
CA GLY A 146 -9.78 -8.44 2.43
C GLY A 146 -8.66 -9.36 2.89
N SER A 147 -8.87 -10.06 4.01
CA SER A 147 -7.93 -11.06 4.52
C SER A 147 -8.07 -12.38 3.77
N GLY A 148 -9.18 -13.09 3.95
CA GLY A 148 -9.38 -14.46 3.45
C GLY A 148 -9.35 -14.58 1.93
N LEU A 149 -10.22 -13.83 1.23
CA LEU A 149 -10.25 -13.84 -0.24
C LEU A 149 -8.99 -13.20 -0.82
N GLY A 150 -8.44 -12.20 -0.15
CA GLY A 150 -7.14 -11.60 -0.50
C GLY A 150 -6.02 -12.62 -0.53
N SER A 151 -5.85 -13.38 0.55
CA SER A 151 -4.88 -14.46 0.68
C SER A 151 -5.09 -15.55 -0.37
N LEU A 152 -6.34 -16.01 -0.55
CA LEU A 152 -6.67 -17.01 -1.57
C LEU A 152 -6.32 -16.54 -2.98
N LEU A 153 -6.61 -15.28 -3.33
CA LEU A 153 -6.28 -14.72 -4.63
C LEU A 153 -4.76 -14.61 -4.82
N LEU A 154 -4.01 -14.21 -3.79
CA LEU A 154 -2.54 -14.11 -3.85
C LEU A 154 -1.87 -15.47 -4.07
N GLU A 155 -2.35 -16.52 -3.40
CA GLU A 155 -1.91 -17.90 -3.63
C GLU A 155 -2.10 -18.31 -5.09
N ARG A 156 -3.31 -18.08 -5.62
CA ARG A 156 -3.64 -18.44 -7.01
C ARG A 156 -2.87 -17.62 -8.03
N LEU A 157 -2.66 -16.33 -7.78
CA LEU A 157 -1.82 -15.48 -8.62
C LEU A 157 -0.36 -15.93 -8.60
N SER A 158 0.14 -16.43 -7.47
CA SER A 158 1.50 -16.98 -7.38
C SER A 158 1.65 -18.27 -8.17
N VAL A 159 0.61 -19.09 -8.26
CA VAL A 159 0.59 -20.30 -9.11
C VAL A 159 0.53 -19.93 -10.59
N ASP A 160 -0.42 -19.09 -11.01
CA ASP A 160 -0.64 -18.76 -12.42
C ASP A 160 0.43 -17.80 -12.98
N TYR A 161 0.95 -16.90 -12.13
CA TYR A 161 1.84 -15.80 -12.51
C TYR A 161 3.10 -15.70 -11.62
N GLY A 162 3.68 -16.82 -11.20
CA GLY A 162 4.78 -16.84 -10.20
C GLY A 162 6.04 -16.01 -10.51
N LYS A 163 6.27 -15.60 -11.77
CA LYS A 163 7.38 -14.70 -12.15
C LYS A 163 7.03 -13.21 -12.11
N LYS A 164 5.78 -12.86 -11.84
CA LYS A 164 5.26 -11.49 -11.84
C LYS A 164 5.28 -10.94 -10.42
N SER A 165 5.76 -9.71 -10.28
CA SER A 165 5.86 -9.05 -8.97
C SER A 165 4.47 -8.69 -8.43
N LYS A 166 4.30 -8.78 -7.11
CA LYS A 166 3.06 -8.52 -6.39
C LYS A 166 3.36 -7.47 -5.31
N LEU A 167 2.88 -6.25 -5.54
CA LEU A 167 3.01 -5.12 -4.62
C LEU A 167 1.70 -4.96 -3.84
N GLY A 168 1.73 -5.19 -2.54
CA GLY A 168 0.59 -5.05 -1.64
C GLY A 168 0.49 -3.63 -1.05
N PHE A 169 -0.72 -3.07 -1.06
CA PHE A 169 -1.10 -1.90 -0.24
C PHE A 169 -2.09 -2.40 0.81
N THR A 170 -1.54 -2.73 1.97
CA THR A 170 -2.24 -3.47 3.02
C THR A 170 -2.69 -2.54 4.13
N ILE A 171 -4.00 -2.47 4.36
CA ILE A 171 -4.59 -1.64 5.41
C ILE A 171 -4.62 -2.44 6.70
N TYR A 172 -3.89 -1.95 7.70
CA TYR A 172 -3.76 -2.55 9.01
C TYR A 172 -4.79 -1.97 9.99
N PRO A 173 -5.42 -2.83 10.82
CA PRO A 173 -6.41 -2.38 11.79
C PRO A 173 -5.76 -1.63 12.96
N SER A 174 -6.51 -0.67 13.49
CA SER A 174 -6.13 0.10 14.68
C SER A 174 -7.03 -0.26 15.86
N PRO A 175 -6.50 -0.36 17.10
CA PRO A 175 -7.32 -0.47 18.31
C PRO A 175 -8.41 0.60 18.46
N GLN A 176 -8.18 1.82 17.97
CA GLN A 176 -9.11 2.94 18.16
C GLN A 176 -10.21 3.00 17.09
N VAL A 177 -9.94 2.44 15.91
CA VAL A 177 -10.81 2.50 14.72
C VAL A 177 -11.28 1.10 14.31
N SER A 178 -11.04 0.08 15.16
CA SER A 178 -11.43 -1.31 14.93
C SER A 178 -12.95 -1.42 14.87
N THR A 179 -13.45 -2.08 13.84
CA THR A 179 -14.88 -2.31 13.64
C THR A 179 -15.29 -3.74 13.97
N ALA A 180 -14.31 -4.66 14.08
CA ALA A 180 -14.55 -6.04 14.46
C ALA A 180 -13.56 -6.56 15.52
N VAL A 181 -14.11 -7.29 16.51
CA VAL A 181 -13.35 -7.85 17.64
C VAL A 181 -12.31 -8.89 17.18
N VAL A 182 -12.59 -9.60 16.09
CA VAL A 182 -11.76 -10.68 15.55
C VAL A 182 -10.70 -10.21 14.53
N GLU A 183 -10.54 -8.90 14.34
CA GLU A 183 -9.51 -8.33 13.46
C GLU A 183 -8.09 -8.87 13.72
N PRO A 184 -7.63 -9.09 14.97
CA PRO A 184 -6.30 -9.66 15.20
C PRO A 184 -6.13 -11.07 14.62
N TYR A 185 -7.17 -11.92 14.66
CA TYR A 185 -7.13 -13.24 14.05
C TYR A 185 -7.00 -13.16 12.54
N ASN A 186 -7.84 -12.35 11.90
CA ASN A 186 -7.77 -12.16 10.46
C ASN A 186 -6.41 -11.57 10.04
N SER A 187 -5.86 -10.67 10.85
CA SER A 187 -4.58 -10.02 10.56
C SER A 187 -3.42 -11.02 10.59
N VAL A 188 -3.31 -11.84 11.65
CA VAL A 188 -2.27 -12.87 11.74
C VAL A 188 -2.36 -13.86 10.57
N LEU A 189 -3.56 -14.37 10.28
CA LEU A 189 -3.78 -15.32 9.18
C LEU A 189 -3.48 -14.70 7.80
N SER A 190 -3.90 -13.45 7.58
CA SER A 190 -3.62 -12.76 6.33
C SER A 190 -2.13 -12.47 6.16
N THR A 191 -1.45 -12.00 7.21
CA THR A 191 -0.03 -11.67 7.18
C THR A 191 0.83 -12.91 6.93
N HIS A 192 0.46 -14.07 7.50
CA HIS A 192 1.10 -15.34 7.18
C HIS A 192 1.07 -15.66 5.67
N SER A 193 -0.09 -15.50 5.01
CA SER A 193 -0.21 -15.69 3.56
C SER A 193 0.49 -14.58 2.75
N LEU A 194 0.46 -13.33 3.22
CA LEU A 194 1.19 -12.22 2.59
C LEU A 194 2.70 -12.49 2.55
N LEU A 195 3.24 -13.13 3.60
CA LEU A 195 4.66 -13.44 3.74
C LEU A 195 5.18 -14.37 2.64
N GLU A 196 4.35 -15.30 2.16
CA GLU A 196 4.74 -16.24 1.11
C GLU A 196 4.45 -15.69 -0.31
N HIS A 197 3.38 -14.90 -0.45
CA HIS A 197 2.81 -14.58 -1.76
C HIS A 197 2.87 -13.11 -2.16
N THR A 198 3.54 -12.25 -1.38
CA THR A 198 3.80 -10.86 -1.79
C THR A 198 5.29 -10.57 -1.88
N ASP A 199 5.67 -9.75 -2.85
CA ASP A 199 7.08 -9.38 -3.07
C ASP A 199 7.45 -8.13 -2.26
N VAL A 200 6.50 -7.21 -2.08
CA VAL A 200 6.61 -5.99 -1.27
C VAL A 200 5.22 -5.69 -0.70
N ALA A 201 5.11 -5.45 0.60
CA ALA A 201 3.85 -5.07 1.25
C ALA A 201 4.01 -3.72 1.96
N VAL A 202 3.28 -2.71 1.52
CA VAL A 202 3.25 -1.38 2.17
C VAL A 202 2.18 -1.38 3.24
N LEU A 203 2.59 -1.09 4.48
CA LEU A 203 1.68 -1.02 5.62
C LEU A 203 1.05 0.36 5.71
N LEU A 204 -0.27 0.37 5.82
CA LEU A 204 -1.10 1.55 6.00
C LEU A 204 -1.97 1.36 7.24
N ASP A 205 -1.57 1.93 8.36
CA ASP A 205 -2.27 1.85 9.64
C ASP A 205 -3.33 2.95 9.73
N ASN A 206 -4.59 2.53 9.92
CA ASN A 206 -5.70 3.47 10.05
C ASN A 206 -5.51 4.45 11.22
N GLU A 207 -4.84 4.08 12.32
CA GLU A 207 -4.60 4.99 13.45
C GLU A 207 -3.65 6.12 13.06
N ALA A 208 -2.55 5.75 12.41
CA ALA A 208 -1.51 6.70 12.06
C ALA A 208 -2.04 7.73 11.05
N ILE A 209 -2.80 7.25 10.06
CA ILE A 209 -3.42 8.11 9.05
C ILE A 209 -4.51 8.99 9.69
N TYR A 210 -5.32 8.45 10.61
CA TYR A 210 -6.30 9.23 11.36
C TYR A 210 -5.65 10.35 12.18
N ASP A 211 -4.55 10.05 12.90
CA ASP A 211 -3.77 11.02 13.68
C ASP A 211 -3.17 12.11 12.80
N ILE A 212 -2.68 11.76 11.61
CA ILE A 212 -2.16 12.72 10.61
C ILE A 212 -3.29 13.63 10.12
N CYS A 213 -4.44 13.09 9.73
CA CYS A 213 -5.58 13.89 9.31
C CYS A 213 -6.04 14.85 10.42
N ARG A 214 -6.08 14.39 11.66
CA ARG A 214 -6.54 15.21 12.79
C ARG A 214 -5.58 16.36 13.11
N ARG A 215 -4.28 16.10 13.08
CA ARG A 215 -3.25 17.07 13.48
C ARG A 215 -2.81 17.99 12.35
N SER A 216 -2.65 17.47 11.15
CA SER A 216 -2.06 18.19 10.02
C SER A 216 -3.11 18.84 9.11
N LEU A 217 -4.31 18.23 9.03
CA LEU A 217 -5.43 18.76 8.24
C LEU A 217 -6.49 19.47 9.10
N ASP A 218 -6.30 19.54 10.42
CA ASP A 218 -7.22 20.12 11.39
C ASP A 218 -8.66 19.52 11.35
N ILE A 219 -8.77 18.24 10.97
CA ILE A 219 -10.06 17.55 10.91
C ILE A 219 -10.35 16.91 12.27
N GLU A 220 -11.35 17.40 13.01
CA GLU A 220 -11.64 16.89 14.37
C GLU A 220 -12.00 15.40 14.38
N ARG A 221 -12.80 14.96 13.38
CA ARG A 221 -13.27 13.58 13.23
C ARG A 221 -13.09 13.10 11.78
N PRO A 222 -11.89 12.65 11.39
CA PRO A 222 -11.63 12.11 10.07
C PRO A 222 -12.56 10.94 9.72
N THR A 223 -13.09 10.97 8.50
CA THR A 223 -13.89 9.88 7.90
C THR A 223 -13.03 9.03 6.98
N TYR A 224 -13.51 7.84 6.58
CA TYR A 224 -12.81 7.01 5.60
C TYR A 224 -12.50 7.75 4.29
N THR A 225 -13.35 8.69 3.86
CA THR A 225 -13.07 9.53 2.69
C THR A 225 -11.81 10.39 2.89
N ASN A 226 -11.61 10.96 4.09
CA ASN A 226 -10.42 11.76 4.40
C ASN A 226 -9.17 10.88 4.43
N LEU A 227 -9.26 9.71 5.09
CA LEU A 227 -8.17 8.73 5.17
C LEU A 227 -7.78 8.23 3.77
N ASN A 228 -8.76 7.80 2.97
CA ASN A 228 -8.53 7.25 1.64
C ASN A 228 -7.95 8.27 0.66
N ARG A 229 -8.29 9.56 0.80
CA ARG A 229 -7.67 10.64 0.01
C ARG A 229 -6.21 10.88 0.39
N LEU A 230 -5.83 10.72 1.65
CA LEU A 230 -4.42 10.77 2.05
C LEU A 230 -3.66 9.53 1.55
N ILE A 231 -4.27 8.35 1.70
CA ILE A 231 -3.73 7.08 1.16
C ILE A 231 -3.52 7.19 -0.35
N SER A 232 -4.49 7.71 -1.10
CA SER A 232 -4.40 7.80 -2.56
C SER A 232 -3.25 8.71 -3.02
N GLN A 233 -2.92 9.77 -2.26
CA GLN A 233 -1.79 10.64 -2.56
C GLN A 233 -0.43 9.94 -2.39
N ILE A 234 -0.32 9.08 -1.37
CA ILE A 234 0.88 8.27 -1.12
C ILE A 234 1.05 7.26 -2.24
N ILE A 235 -0.01 6.49 -2.54
CA ILE A 235 0.01 5.48 -3.59
C ILE A 235 0.26 6.13 -4.95
N SER A 236 -0.34 7.30 -5.20
CA SER A 236 -0.05 8.08 -6.39
C SER A 236 1.42 8.47 -6.48
N SER A 237 2.00 8.96 -5.38
CA SER A 237 3.42 9.31 -5.32
C SER A 237 4.34 8.13 -5.57
N LEU A 238 4.07 6.97 -4.96
CA LEU A 238 4.85 5.74 -5.18
C LEU A 238 4.72 5.20 -6.61
N THR A 239 3.56 5.36 -7.25
CA THR A 239 3.30 4.89 -8.62
C THR A 239 3.62 5.91 -9.70
N THR A 240 4.09 7.12 -9.33
CA THR A 240 4.35 8.21 -10.27
C THR A 240 5.35 7.80 -11.34
N SER A 241 6.44 7.14 -10.97
CA SER A 241 7.49 6.68 -11.90
C SER A 241 7.02 5.62 -12.90
N LEU A 242 5.88 4.98 -12.65
CA LEU A 242 5.27 3.99 -13.51
C LEU A 242 4.30 4.62 -14.52
N ARG A 243 3.78 5.81 -14.21
CA ARG A 243 2.74 6.50 -14.97
C ARG A 243 3.25 7.70 -15.76
N PHE A 244 4.35 8.29 -15.31
CA PHE A 244 4.96 9.48 -15.90
C PHE A 244 6.46 9.28 -16.09
N ASP A 245 6.99 9.89 -17.13
CA ASP A 245 8.43 10.01 -17.30
C ASP A 245 9.02 10.94 -16.23
N GLY A 246 9.97 10.42 -15.47
CA GLY A 246 10.77 11.16 -14.50
C GLY A 246 12.25 11.16 -14.87
N ALA A 247 13.04 11.95 -14.13
CA ALA A 247 14.49 11.96 -14.28
C ALA A 247 15.13 10.66 -13.77
N ILE A 248 14.50 10.04 -12.77
CA ILE A 248 14.90 8.77 -12.18
C ILE A 248 13.61 7.96 -11.96
N ASN A 249 13.35 7.00 -12.85
CA ASN A 249 12.19 6.13 -12.77
C ASN A 249 12.52 4.88 -11.97
N VAL A 250 11.58 4.45 -11.13
CA VAL A 250 11.62 3.19 -10.39
C VAL A 250 10.50 2.30 -10.92
N ASP A 251 10.83 1.07 -11.31
CA ASP A 251 9.85 0.06 -11.71
C ASP A 251 9.39 -0.84 -10.54
N ILE A 252 8.37 -1.70 -10.74
CA ILE A 252 7.87 -2.56 -9.65
C ILE A 252 8.95 -3.58 -9.21
N THR A 253 9.74 -4.10 -10.14
CA THR A 253 10.80 -5.06 -9.82
C THR A 253 11.95 -4.39 -9.07
N GLU A 254 12.19 -3.11 -9.37
CA GLU A 254 13.14 -2.27 -8.68
C GLU A 254 12.67 -1.96 -7.26
N PHE A 255 11.37 -1.81 -6.97
CA PHE A 255 10.92 -1.71 -5.58
C PHE A 255 11.38 -2.91 -4.75
N GLN A 256 11.20 -4.13 -5.26
CA GLN A 256 11.69 -5.34 -4.61
C GLN A 256 13.22 -5.33 -4.47
N THR A 257 13.95 -5.12 -5.57
CA THR A 257 15.43 -5.15 -5.59
C THR A 257 16.05 -4.07 -4.70
N ASN A 258 15.36 -2.94 -4.53
CA ASN A 258 15.89 -1.78 -3.82
C ASN A 258 15.53 -1.77 -2.33
N LEU A 259 14.38 -2.35 -1.97
CA LEU A 259 13.84 -2.26 -0.62
C LEU A 259 13.87 -3.58 0.16
N VAL A 260 13.94 -4.73 -0.52
CA VAL A 260 13.82 -6.05 0.10
C VAL A 260 15.19 -6.74 0.12
N PRO A 261 15.97 -6.62 1.20
CA PRO A 261 17.26 -7.30 1.32
C PRO A 261 17.09 -8.81 1.53
N TYR A 262 16.05 -9.21 2.27
CA TYR A 262 15.74 -10.60 2.57
C TYR A 262 14.30 -10.90 2.19
N PRO A 263 14.01 -12.07 1.57
CA PRO A 263 12.67 -12.38 1.08
C PRO A 263 11.54 -12.28 2.11
N ARG A 264 11.79 -12.58 3.39
CA ARG A 264 10.77 -12.47 4.47
C ARG A 264 10.58 -11.03 4.99
N ILE A 265 11.59 -10.18 4.84
CA ILE A 265 11.59 -8.80 5.35
C ILE A 265 11.19 -7.85 4.22
N HIS A 266 9.93 -7.97 3.77
CA HIS A 266 9.37 -7.19 2.65
C HIS A 266 8.23 -6.25 3.05
N PHE A 267 8.09 -5.99 4.36
CA PHE A 267 7.10 -5.06 4.90
C PHE A 267 7.67 -3.65 5.00
N MET A 268 7.04 -2.71 4.31
CA MET A 268 7.53 -1.35 4.12
C MET A 268 6.73 -0.35 4.94
N LEU A 269 7.45 0.56 5.58
CA LEU A 269 6.88 1.78 6.14
C LEU A 269 6.79 2.85 5.05
N SER A 270 5.73 3.64 5.08
CA SER A 270 5.56 4.79 4.21
C SER A 270 5.37 6.08 5.01
N SER A 271 5.78 7.20 4.43
CA SER A 271 5.63 8.53 5.01
C SER A 271 5.49 9.57 3.91
N TYR A 272 4.73 10.62 4.14
CA TYR A 272 4.44 11.63 3.11
C TYR A 272 4.55 13.03 3.69
N ALA A 273 5.22 13.91 2.95
CA ALA A 273 5.28 15.32 3.28
C ALA A 273 5.27 16.19 2.01
N PRO A 274 4.66 17.38 2.06
CA PRO A 274 3.95 17.91 3.22
C PRO A 274 2.47 17.50 3.24
N VAL A 275 1.90 17.37 4.44
CA VAL A 275 0.46 17.22 4.66
C VAL A 275 -0.04 18.53 5.24
N ILE A 276 -0.67 19.37 4.41
CA ILE A 276 -1.12 20.71 4.80
C ILE A 276 -2.59 20.86 4.44
N SER A 277 -3.40 21.37 5.38
CA SER A 277 -4.80 21.72 5.13
C SER A 277 -4.94 22.78 4.03
N ALA A 278 -5.98 22.71 3.22
CA ALA A 278 -6.28 23.72 2.18
C ALA A 278 -6.32 25.17 2.71
N GLU A 279 -6.69 25.39 3.98
CA GLU A 279 -6.77 26.71 4.61
C GLU A 279 -5.39 27.33 4.91
N LYS A 280 -4.40 26.52 5.25
CA LYS A 280 -3.03 26.96 5.64
C LYS A 280 -2.08 27.13 4.44
N ALA A 281 -2.51 26.76 3.24
CA ALA A 281 -1.69 26.70 2.03
C ALA A 281 -0.96 28.02 1.68
N TYR A 282 -1.56 29.17 1.99
CA TYR A 282 -1.04 30.49 1.59
C TYR A 282 0.08 31.02 2.49
N HIS A 283 0.33 30.38 3.63
CA HIS A 283 1.23 30.91 4.65
C HIS A 283 2.64 30.33 4.57
N GLU A 284 2.83 29.15 3.97
CA GLU A 284 4.10 28.42 4.02
C GLU A 284 4.44 27.77 2.67
N GLN A 285 5.61 28.11 2.11
CA GLN A 285 6.23 27.34 1.03
C GLN A 285 7.38 26.54 1.63
N LEU A 286 7.22 25.22 1.69
CA LEU A 286 8.25 24.33 2.22
C LEU A 286 9.32 24.04 1.18
N SER A 287 10.58 24.14 1.60
CA SER A 287 11.77 23.82 0.82
C SER A 287 12.01 22.30 0.73
N VAL A 288 12.87 21.88 -0.21
CA VAL A 288 13.26 20.45 -0.36
C VAL A 288 13.85 19.89 0.93
N PRO A 289 14.78 20.58 1.64
CA PRO A 289 15.28 20.09 2.92
C PRO A 289 14.20 19.95 3.99
N GLU A 290 13.23 20.86 4.08
CA GLU A 290 12.17 20.80 5.10
C GLU A 290 11.24 19.61 4.89
N ILE A 291 10.75 19.40 3.66
CA ILE A 291 9.90 18.24 3.36
C ILE A 291 10.66 16.92 3.50
N THR A 292 11.96 16.92 3.18
CA THR A 292 12.82 15.74 3.34
C THR A 292 13.03 15.43 4.81
N ASN A 293 13.20 16.43 5.68
CA ASN A 293 13.27 16.22 7.12
C ASN A 293 11.94 15.70 7.68
N ALA A 294 10.82 16.25 7.22
CA ALA A 294 9.49 15.92 7.72
C ALA A 294 9.10 14.45 7.49
N VAL A 295 9.56 13.81 6.39
CA VAL A 295 9.24 12.38 6.17
C VAL A 295 9.92 11.43 7.14
N PHE A 296 11.02 11.82 7.79
CA PHE A 296 11.69 11.02 8.83
C PHE A 296 11.10 11.28 10.23
N GLU A 297 10.20 12.25 10.38
CA GLU A 297 9.52 12.46 11.65
C GLU A 297 8.50 11.33 11.86
N PRO A 298 8.47 10.67 13.03
CA PRO A 298 7.53 9.59 13.33
C PRO A 298 6.07 10.01 13.16
N SER A 299 5.81 11.29 13.35
CA SER A 299 4.50 11.87 13.18
C SER A 299 3.99 11.84 11.74
N SER A 300 4.87 11.68 10.75
CA SER A 300 4.51 11.61 9.33
C SER A 300 4.38 10.16 8.84
N MET A 301 4.72 9.18 9.68
CA MET A 301 4.66 7.76 9.33
C MET A 301 3.22 7.28 9.21
N MET A 302 2.98 6.45 8.21
CA MET A 302 1.66 5.88 7.91
C MET A 302 1.40 4.56 8.65
N ALA A 303 2.35 4.12 9.46
CA ALA A 303 2.20 3.03 10.41
C ALA A 303 2.50 3.53 11.82
N LYS A 304 1.77 3.04 12.82
CA LYS A 304 2.01 3.41 14.22
C LYS A 304 3.24 2.65 14.73
N CYS A 305 4.42 3.19 14.48
CA CYS A 305 5.69 2.71 15.02
C CYS A 305 6.68 3.87 15.09
N ASP A 306 7.66 3.80 15.98
CA ASP A 306 8.73 4.79 16.00
C ASP A 306 9.95 4.30 15.21
N PRO A 307 10.23 4.84 14.00
CA PRO A 307 11.36 4.43 13.19
C PRO A 307 12.72 4.65 13.86
N ARG A 308 12.78 5.44 14.95
CA ARG A 308 13.98 5.72 15.74
C ARG A 308 14.35 4.56 16.67
N HIS A 309 13.43 3.65 16.97
CA HIS A 309 13.71 2.43 17.73
C HIS A 309 14.22 1.29 16.84
N GLY A 310 14.20 1.46 15.52
CA GLY A 310 14.68 0.48 14.57
C GLY A 310 15.86 0.99 13.74
N LYS A 311 16.35 0.12 12.86
CA LYS A 311 17.36 0.45 11.86
C LYS A 311 16.76 0.38 10.46
N TYR A 312 17.16 1.32 9.61
CA TYR A 312 16.81 1.34 8.20
C TYR A 312 17.70 0.35 7.42
N MET A 313 17.07 -0.55 6.68
CA MET A 313 17.76 -1.41 5.71
C MET A 313 17.80 -0.77 4.33
N ALA A 314 16.73 -0.08 3.96
CA ALA A 314 16.59 0.59 2.68
C ALA A 314 15.60 1.76 2.79
N CYS A 315 15.82 2.80 2.00
CA CYS A 315 14.97 3.98 1.96
C CYS A 315 14.92 4.55 0.54
N CYS A 316 13.71 4.70 0.00
CA CYS A 316 13.46 5.37 -1.26
C CYS A 316 12.65 6.64 -1.02
N LEU A 317 13.13 7.76 -1.57
CA LEU A 317 12.49 9.07 -1.53
C LEU A 317 11.98 9.43 -2.92
N MET A 318 10.66 9.48 -3.08
CA MET A 318 9.97 9.79 -4.34
C MET A 318 9.49 11.23 -4.30
N TYR A 319 10.28 12.12 -4.90
CA TYR A 319 9.97 13.55 -5.00
C TYR A 319 9.07 13.85 -6.20
N ARG A 320 8.14 14.79 -6.01
CA ARG A 320 7.26 15.32 -7.07
C ARG A 320 7.26 16.83 -7.08
N GLY A 321 7.16 17.42 -8.27
CA GLY A 321 7.00 18.85 -8.51
C GLY A 321 8.31 19.61 -8.72
N ASP A 322 8.32 20.87 -8.28
CA ASP A 322 9.47 21.77 -8.42
C ASP A 322 10.61 21.38 -7.45
N VAL A 323 11.42 20.41 -7.88
CA VAL A 323 12.49 19.80 -7.09
C VAL A 323 13.78 19.75 -7.89
N VAL A 324 14.82 20.41 -7.36
CA VAL A 324 16.16 20.43 -7.98
C VAL A 324 16.98 19.26 -7.44
N PRO A 325 17.58 18.40 -8.31
CA PRO A 325 18.37 17.24 -7.86
C PRO A 325 19.53 17.58 -6.91
N LYS A 326 20.14 18.76 -7.06
CA LYS A 326 21.19 19.25 -6.17
C LYS A 326 20.69 19.42 -4.73
N ASP A 327 19.49 19.96 -4.56
CA ASP A 327 18.90 20.21 -3.24
C ASP A 327 18.48 18.90 -2.58
N VAL A 328 18.02 17.92 -3.36
CA VAL A 328 17.76 16.55 -2.89
C VAL A 328 19.03 15.93 -2.34
N ASN A 329 20.13 15.95 -3.10
CA ASN A 329 21.41 15.39 -2.66
C ASN A 329 21.93 16.07 -1.38
N ALA A 330 21.79 17.40 -1.27
CA ALA A 330 22.17 18.14 -0.07
C ALA A 330 21.27 17.80 1.14
N ALA A 331 19.96 17.67 0.93
CA ALA A 331 19.02 17.27 1.96
C ALA A 331 19.30 15.86 2.47
N VAL A 332 19.50 14.88 1.57
CA VAL A 332 19.85 13.49 1.91
C VAL A 332 21.19 13.42 2.64
N ALA A 333 22.20 14.19 2.20
CA ALA A 333 23.48 14.27 2.92
C ALA A 333 23.31 14.78 4.36
N THR A 334 22.36 15.70 4.59
CA THR A 334 22.02 16.19 5.93
C THR A 334 21.26 15.15 6.75
N ILE A 335 20.35 14.38 6.14
CA ILE A 335 19.65 13.28 6.83
C ILE A 335 20.65 12.22 7.30
N LYS A 336 21.62 11.86 6.47
CA LYS A 336 22.65 10.86 6.79
C LYS A 336 23.50 11.21 8.01
N THR A 337 23.60 12.49 8.39
CA THR A 337 24.35 12.91 9.58
C THR A 337 23.51 12.95 10.84
N LYS A 338 22.18 12.78 10.74
CA LYS A 338 21.29 12.76 11.91
C LYS A 338 21.42 11.44 12.65
N ARG A 339 21.70 11.53 13.96
CA ARG A 339 21.77 10.35 14.86
C ARG A 339 20.46 9.56 14.97
N THR A 340 19.33 10.20 14.66
CA THR A 340 17.99 9.59 14.71
C THR A 340 17.68 8.71 13.50
N VAL A 341 18.53 8.74 12.46
CA VAL A 341 18.37 7.93 11.25
C VAL A 341 19.55 6.98 11.17
N GLN A 342 19.35 5.77 11.69
CA GLN A 342 20.38 4.74 11.75
C GLN A 342 20.12 3.72 10.64
N PHE A 343 21.12 3.45 9.83
CA PHE A 343 21.09 2.35 8.85
C PHE A 343 21.81 1.14 9.44
N VAL A 344 21.47 -0.04 8.93
CA VAL A 344 22.24 -1.27 9.18
C VAL A 344 23.65 -1.13 8.58
N ASP A 345 24.64 -1.76 9.22
CA ASP A 345 26.06 -1.57 8.89
C ASP A 345 26.43 -2.05 7.48
N TRP A 346 25.74 -3.09 7.00
CA TRP A 346 25.94 -3.65 5.67
C TRP A 346 25.23 -2.85 4.56
N CYS A 347 24.45 -1.82 4.88
CA CYS A 347 23.80 -0.93 3.92
C CYS A 347 24.01 0.57 4.22
N PRO A 348 25.25 1.07 4.21
CA PRO A 348 25.56 2.46 4.57
C PRO A 348 25.08 3.50 3.53
N THR A 349 24.73 3.06 2.32
CA THR A 349 24.26 3.93 1.22
C THR A 349 22.81 3.65 0.82
N GLY A 350 21.96 3.23 1.76
CA GLY A 350 20.60 2.74 1.50
C GLY A 350 19.56 3.75 1.00
N PHE A 351 19.96 4.94 0.51
CA PHE A 351 19.04 5.93 -0.06
C PHE A 351 18.96 5.83 -1.58
N LYS A 352 17.75 5.72 -2.11
CA LYS A 352 17.45 5.94 -3.53
C LYS A 352 16.47 7.10 -3.68
N CYS A 353 16.66 7.93 -4.70
CA CYS A 353 15.82 9.09 -4.93
C CYS A 353 15.19 9.02 -6.32
N GLY A 354 13.86 9.08 -6.38
CA GLY A 354 13.09 9.30 -7.61
C GLY A 354 12.67 10.77 -7.69
N ILE A 355 12.73 11.38 -8.87
CA ILE A 355 12.28 12.76 -9.09
C ILE A 355 11.36 12.81 -10.30
N ASN A 356 10.14 13.27 -10.07
CA ASN A 356 9.19 13.62 -11.11
C ASN A 356 8.87 15.12 -11.06
N TYR A 357 8.94 15.80 -12.20
CA TYR A 357 8.75 17.26 -12.26
C TYR A 357 7.29 17.70 -12.28
N GLN A 358 6.34 16.78 -12.44
CA GLN A 358 4.94 17.11 -12.35
C GLN A 358 4.54 17.37 -10.89
N PRO A 359 3.87 18.50 -10.59
CA PRO A 359 3.42 18.80 -9.25
C PRO A 359 2.34 17.80 -8.79
N PRO A 360 2.25 17.51 -7.48
CA PRO A 360 1.15 16.71 -6.94
C PRO A 360 -0.20 17.33 -7.27
N THR A 361 -1.11 16.51 -7.79
CA THR A 361 -2.51 16.92 -8.03
C THR A 361 -3.33 16.65 -6.78
N VAL A 362 -4.27 17.54 -6.48
CA VAL A 362 -5.22 17.35 -5.37
C VAL A 362 -6.64 17.21 -5.92
N VAL A 363 -7.43 16.38 -5.26
CA VAL A 363 -8.84 16.19 -5.62
C VAL A 363 -9.63 17.47 -5.30
N PRO A 364 -10.45 18.00 -6.23
CA PRO A 364 -11.33 19.12 -5.95
C PRO A 364 -12.24 18.84 -4.75
N GLY A 365 -12.32 19.79 -3.81
CA GLY A 365 -13.05 19.58 -2.55
C GLY A 365 -12.37 18.57 -1.60
N GLY A 366 -11.08 18.29 -1.83
CA GLY A 366 -10.20 17.58 -0.90
C GLY A 366 -9.66 18.48 0.21
N ASP A 367 -9.18 17.85 1.28
CA ASP A 367 -8.69 18.53 2.47
C ASP A 367 -7.24 19.05 2.30
N LEU A 368 -6.51 18.49 1.32
CA LEU A 368 -5.11 18.81 1.06
C LEU A 368 -4.94 20.07 0.23
N ALA A 369 -4.01 20.91 0.65
CA ALA A 369 -3.55 22.07 -0.09
C ALA A 369 -2.83 21.68 -1.39
N LYS A 370 -2.98 22.53 -2.41
CA LYS A 370 -2.11 22.48 -3.59
C LYS A 370 -0.70 22.89 -3.19
N VAL A 371 0.27 22.02 -3.43
CA VAL A 371 1.67 22.25 -3.11
C VAL A 371 2.53 22.16 -4.37
N GLN A 372 3.59 22.96 -4.42
CA GLN A 372 4.53 22.97 -5.56
C GLN A 372 5.45 21.76 -5.57
N ARG A 373 5.65 21.14 -4.40
CA ARG A 373 6.53 19.99 -4.22
C ARG A 373 6.06 19.11 -3.08
N ALA A 374 6.30 17.81 -3.22
CA ALA A 374 6.08 16.81 -2.17
C ALA A 374 7.13 15.70 -2.27
N VAL A 375 7.25 14.92 -1.22
CA VAL A 375 8.08 13.73 -1.14
C VAL A 375 7.32 12.63 -0.43
N CYS A 376 7.33 11.45 -1.03
CA CYS A 376 6.86 10.22 -0.43
C CYS A 376 8.08 9.37 -0.11
N MET A 377 8.24 8.98 1.14
CA MET A 377 9.22 8.00 1.56
C MET A 377 8.58 6.62 1.60
N ILE A 378 9.29 5.62 1.09
CA ILE A 378 9.05 4.21 1.36
C ILE A 378 10.35 3.61 1.89
N SER A 379 10.29 2.95 3.03
CA SER A 379 11.49 2.47 3.71
C SER A 379 11.27 1.12 4.36
N ASN A 380 12.28 0.28 4.29
CA ASN A 380 12.35 -0.95 5.07
C ASN A 380 13.10 -0.64 6.37
N ASN A 381 12.39 -0.71 7.49
CA ASN A 381 12.92 -0.38 8.81
C ASN A 381 12.41 -1.41 9.83
N THR A 382 13.30 -1.87 10.71
CA THR A 382 12.99 -2.93 11.69
C THR A 382 11.91 -2.55 12.71
N ALA A 383 11.62 -1.25 12.89
CA ALA A 383 10.54 -0.77 13.75
C ALA A 383 9.15 -1.24 13.31
N VAL A 384 8.98 -1.74 12.08
CA VAL A 384 7.73 -2.38 11.65
C VAL A 384 7.35 -3.57 12.53
N ALA A 385 8.32 -4.23 13.19
CA ALA A 385 8.07 -5.28 14.16
C ALA A 385 7.16 -4.85 15.32
N GLU A 386 7.17 -3.57 15.71
CA GLU A 386 6.24 -3.04 16.73
C GLU A 386 4.77 -3.17 16.30
N VAL A 387 4.49 -3.16 14.99
CA VAL A 387 3.14 -3.35 14.44
C VAL A 387 2.70 -4.80 14.62
N PHE A 388 3.57 -5.76 14.28
CA PHE A 388 3.30 -7.19 14.42
C PHE A 388 3.13 -7.57 15.89
N ALA A 389 4.04 -7.13 16.77
CA ALA A 389 3.99 -7.43 18.20
C ALA A 389 2.67 -6.97 18.87
N ARG A 390 2.11 -5.83 18.44
CA ARG A 390 0.80 -5.38 18.94
C ARG A 390 -0.36 -6.28 18.50
N ILE A 391 -0.30 -6.80 17.28
CA ILE A 391 -1.33 -7.70 16.74
C ILE A 391 -1.21 -9.06 17.41
N ASP A 392 0.00 -9.59 17.51
CA ASP A 392 0.31 -10.86 18.15
C ASP A 392 -0.09 -10.86 19.63
N HIS A 393 0.18 -9.78 20.36
CA HIS A 393 -0.28 -9.65 21.74
C HIS A 393 -1.81 -9.78 21.87
N LYS A 394 -2.57 -9.13 20.99
CA LYS A 394 -4.04 -9.23 20.99
C LYS A 394 -4.52 -10.62 20.56
N PHE A 395 -3.85 -11.22 19.57
CA PHE A 395 -4.10 -12.57 19.13
C PHE A 395 -3.96 -13.55 20.30
N ASP A 396 -2.84 -13.48 21.03
CA ASP A 396 -2.50 -14.37 22.14
C ASP A 396 -3.53 -14.27 23.27
N LEU A 397 -3.94 -13.04 23.61
CA LEU A 397 -4.99 -12.81 24.61
C LEU A 397 -6.30 -13.52 24.26
N MET A 398 -6.74 -13.45 23.00
CA MET A 398 -7.98 -14.10 22.55
C MET A 398 -7.80 -15.63 22.41
N TYR A 399 -6.70 -16.07 21.80
CA TYR A 399 -6.44 -17.48 21.48
C TYR A 399 -6.17 -18.33 22.71
N SER A 400 -5.59 -17.74 23.77
CA SER A 400 -5.43 -18.42 25.08
C SER A 400 -6.76 -18.87 25.70
N LYS A 401 -7.88 -18.23 25.32
CA LYS A 401 -9.24 -18.59 25.74
C LYS A 401 -10.05 -19.29 24.66
N ARG A 402 -9.45 -19.53 23.49
CA ARG A 402 -10.14 -20.04 22.29
C ARG A 402 -11.40 -19.21 21.96
N ALA A 403 -11.36 -17.91 22.27
CA ALA A 403 -12.48 -17.01 22.01
C ALA A 403 -12.69 -16.91 20.50
N PHE A 404 -13.93 -17.04 20.02
CA PHE A 404 -14.31 -16.94 18.60
C PHE A 404 -13.70 -17.98 17.63
N VAL A 405 -12.80 -18.88 18.05
CA VAL A 405 -12.16 -19.90 17.19
C VAL A 405 -13.18 -20.79 16.47
N HIS A 406 -14.28 -21.14 17.13
CA HIS A 406 -15.35 -21.98 16.56
C HIS A 406 -15.97 -21.40 15.28
N TRP A 407 -15.96 -20.07 15.09
CA TRP A 407 -16.45 -19.45 13.84
C TRP A 407 -15.56 -19.77 12.64
N TYR A 408 -14.26 -19.92 12.86
CA TYR A 408 -13.29 -20.22 11.80
C TYR A 408 -13.30 -21.72 11.48
N VAL A 409 -13.27 -22.56 12.52
CA VAL A 409 -13.33 -24.02 12.36
C VAL A 409 -14.65 -24.47 11.74
N GLY A 410 -15.75 -23.81 12.09
CA GLY A 410 -17.06 -24.05 11.49
C GLY A 410 -17.14 -23.78 9.98
N GLU A 411 -16.18 -23.03 9.44
CA GLU A 411 -16.08 -22.64 8.03
C GLU A 411 -14.96 -23.43 7.31
N GLY A 412 -14.56 -24.57 7.87
CA GLY A 412 -13.67 -25.52 7.20
C GLY A 412 -12.17 -25.24 7.35
N MET A 413 -11.77 -24.30 8.20
CA MET A 413 -10.38 -24.04 8.58
C MET A 413 -9.95 -25.00 9.69
N GLU A 414 -8.73 -25.53 9.64
CA GLU A 414 -8.20 -26.35 10.74
C GLU A 414 -7.73 -25.48 11.90
N GLU A 415 -7.99 -25.89 13.16
CA GLU A 415 -7.55 -25.11 14.33
C GLU A 415 -6.01 -24.96 14.39
N GLY A 416 -5.27 -25.91 13.81
CA GLY A 416 -3.81 -25.89 13.75
C GLY A 416 -3.24 -24.70 12.98
N GLU A 417 -3.96 -24.22 11.96
CA GLU A 417 -3.53 -23.08 11.14
C GLU A 417 -3.36 -21.79 11.96
N PHE A 418 -4.12 -21.62 13.04
CA PHE A 418 -3.93 -20.50 13.97
C PHE A 418 -2.55 -20.54 14.64
N SER A 419 -2.10 -21.73 15.03
CA SER A 419 -0.81 -21.89 15.71
C SER A 419 0.33 -21.72 14.71
N GLU A 420 0.20 -22.27 13.50
CA GLU A 420 1.18 -22.12 12.42
C GLU A 420 1.36 -20.65 12.02
N ALA A 421 0.27 -19.93 11.74
CA ALA A 421 0.36 -18.52 11.37
C ALA A 421 0.97 -17.66 12.49
N ARG A 422 0.66 -17.97 13.76
CA ARG A 422 1.22 -17.28 14.92
C ARG A 422 2.72 -17.57 15.12
N GLU A 423 3.14 -18.80 14.90
CA GLU A 423 4.56 -19.20 14.97
C GLU A 423 5.38 -18.55 13.85
N ASP A 424 4.81 -18.45 12.65
CA ASP A 424 5.47 -17.79 11.52
C ASP A 424 5.63 -16.27 11.73
N LEU A 425 4.63 -15.60 12.31
CA LEU A 425 4.75 -14.21 12.72
C LEU A 425 5.76 -14.03 13.87
N ALA A 426 5.82 -14.95 14.83
CA ALA A 426 6.86 -14.93 15.87
C ALA A 426 8.27 -15.04 15.26
N ALA A 427 8.43 -15.92 14.25
CA ALA A 427 9.68 -16.05 13.53
C ALA A 427 10.01 -14.77 12.75
N LEU A 428 9.02 -14.13 12.13
CA LEU A 428 9.20 -12.84 11.45
C LEU A 428 9.64 -11.73 12.42
N GLU A 429 9.05 -11.65 13.62
CA GLU A 429 9.49 -10.71 14.65
C GLU A 429 10.97 -10.93 15.02
N LYS A 430 11.36 -12.19 15.19
CA LYS A 430 12.75 -12.57 15.46
C LYS A 430 13.69 -12.22 14.30
N ASP A 431 13.26 -12.42 13.05
CA ASP A 431 14.03 -12.02 11.86
C ASP A 431 14.32 -10.50 11.89
N TYR A 432 13.35 -9.68 12.27
CA TYR A 432 13.54 -8.23 12.43
C TYR A 432 14.44 -7.85 13.61
N GLU A 433 14.33 -8.56 14.74
CA GLU A 433 15.21 -8.38 15.90
C GLU A 433 16.67 -8.70 15.56
N GLU A 434 16.93 -9.82 14.86
CA GLU A 434 18.27 -10.25 14.45
C GLU A 434 18.92 -9.19 13.54
N VAL A 435 18.19 -8.69 12.54
CA VAL A 435 18.68 -7.62 11.66
C VAL A 435 18.88 -6.29 12.40
N GLY A 436 18.06 -6.02 13.43
CA GLY A 436 18.25 -4.86 14.29
C GLY A 436 19.49 -4.96 15.18
N ALA A 437 19.81 -6.16 15.65
CA ALA A 437 20.94 -6.45 16.53
C ALA A 437 22.28 -6.49 15.80
N GLU A 438 22.31 -6.89 14.52
CA GLU A 438 23.50 -6.84 13.67
C GLU A 438 24.10 -5.41 13.69
N GLY A 439 25.23 -5.25 14.39
CA GLY A 439 25.95 -3.99 14.57
C GLY A 439 26.02 -3.43 16.01
N GLY A 440 25.31 -4.02 16.98
CA GLY A 440 25.36 -3.58 18.38
C GLY A 440 26.60 -4.09 19.16
N ASP A 441 27.12 -5.27 18.81
CA ASP A 441 28.09 -5.98 19.65
C ASP A 441 29.56 -5.74 19.29
N ALA A 442 29.86 -4.89 18.30
CA ALA A 442 31.25 -4.65 17.88
C ALA A 442 31.97 -3.55 18.68
N GLU A 443 31.28 -2.77 19.52
CA GLU A 443 31.89 -1.68 20.29
C GLU A 443 31.99 -1.93 21.81
N GLU A 444 31.39 -2.99 22.38
CA GLU A 444 31.44 -3.24 23.83
C GLU A 444 32.42 -4.35 24.29
N GLU A 445 33.01 -5.16 23.41
CA GLU A 445 33.99 -6.20 23.80
C GLU A 445 35.48 -5.77 23.71
N GLY A 446 35.76 -4.47 23.60
CA GLY A 446 37.11 -3.93 23.35
C GLY A 446 37.90 -3.36 24.53
N GLU A 447 37.32 -3.24 25.74
CA GLU A 447 38.01 -2.67 26.90
C GLU A 447 37.90 -3.57 28.15
N GLU A 448 38.55 -4.74 28.12
CA GLU A 448 39.03 -5.35 29.36
C GLU A 448 40.45 -5.93 29.19
N TYR A 449 41.39 -5.24 29.86
CA TYR A 449 42.78 -5.56 30.26
C TYR A 449 43.94 -5.28 29.31
#